data_AF-A0A7J2M9V9-F1
#
_entry.id   AF-A0A7J2M9V9-F1
#
_cell.length_a   1.000
_cell.length_b   1.000
_cell.length_c   1.000
_cell.angle_alpha   90.00
_cell.angle_beta   90.00
_cell.angle_gamma   90.00
#
_symmetry.space_group_name_H-M   'P 1'
#
loop_
_entity.id
_entity.type
_entity.pdbx_description
1 polymer ?
#
loop_
_entity_poly.entity_id
_entity_poly.type
_entity_poly.pdbx_seq_one_letter_code
_entity_poly.pdbx_strand_id
1 'polypeptide(L)'
;AETYDFFLAEAPLMPSIGKALGRIFAPRGKMPKPIPPDADIAALVAKLRNSIRVRSKDRPTFHCFVGREDMGPDDIAENIEAVLQRIEARLERGRMNIKSAHVSTTMGSSARVI
;
A
#
# COMPACT_ATOMS: atom_id res chain seq x y z
N ALA A 1 -7.37 14.37 -3.45
CA ALA A 1 -6.53 13.20 -3.80
C ALA A 1 -5.22 13.15 -3.01
N GLU A 2 -4.76 14.27 -2.46
CA GLU A 2 -3.51 14.34 -1.69
C GLU A 2 -3.72 13.90 -0.24
N THR A 3 -4.92 14.14 0.32
CA THR A 3 -5.27 13.80 1.71
C THR A 3 -5.57 12.31 1.94
N TYR A 4 -5.99 11.57 0.92
CA TYR A 4 -6.46 10.19 1.06
C TYR A 4 -5.79 9.25 0.05
N ASP A 5 -5.48 8.02 0.49
CA ASP A 5 -4.79 7.02 -0.34
C ASP A 5 -5.72 5.98 -0.96
N PHE A 6 -6.85 5.70 -0.30
CA PHE A 6 -7.87 4.76 -0.77
C PHE A 6 -9.19 5.49 -0.99
N PHE A 7 -9.86 5.11 -2.07
CA PHE A 7 -11.18 5.60 -2.42
C PHE A 7 -12.08 4.38 -2.61
N LEU A 8 -13.31 4.52 -2.14
CA LEU A 8 -14.37 3.53 -2.26
C LEU A 8 -15.52 4.18 -3.03
N ALA A 9 -16.11 3.43 -3.95
CA ALA A 9 -17.24 3.90 -4.74
C ALA A 9 -18.21 2.76 -5.00
N GLU A 10 -19.49 3.08 -5.13
CA GLU A 10 -20.49 2.11 -5.58
C GLU A 10 -20.24 1.72 -7.05
N ALA A 11 -20.46 0.45 -7.37
CA ALA A 11 -20.22 -0.07 -8.72
C ALA A 11 -20.94 0.71 -9.84
N PRO A 12 -22.21 1.17 -9.69
CA PRO A 12 -22.89 1.95 -10.73
C PRO A 12 -22.24 3.30 -11.05
N LEU A 13 -21.47 3.87 -10.12
CA LEU A 13 -20.83 5.17 -10.28
C LEU A 13 -19.45 5.09 -10.95
N MET A 14 -18.88 3.89 -11.11
CA MET A 14 -17.55 3.68 -11.68
C MET A 14 -17.37 4.26 -13.10
N PRO A 15 -18.34 4.17 -14.04
CA PRO A 15 -18.22 4.80 -15.36
C PRO A 15 -18.08 6.33 -15.29
N SER A 16 -18.89 6.96 -14.43
CA SER A 16 -18.86 8.41 -14.22
C SER A 16 -17.54 8.85 -13.58
N ILE A 17 -17.07 8.13 -12.57
CA ILE A 17 -15.80 8.37 -11.90
C ILE A 17 -14.62 8.16 -12.86
N GLY A 18 -14.65 7.12 -13.68
CA GLY A 18 -13.63 6.84 -14.69
C GLY A 18 -13.52 7.99 -15.69
N LYS A 19 -14.65 8.51 -16.17
CA LYS A 19 -14.69 9.63 -17.12
C LYS A 19 -14.23 10.95 -16.50
N ALA A 20 -14.71 11.30 -15.31
CA ALA A 20 -14.43 12.58 -14.68
C ALA A 20 -13.06 12.62 -13.97
N LEU A 21 -12.72 11.58 -13.21
CA LEU A 21 -11.57 11.55 -12.31
C LEU A 21 -10.46 10.61 -12.76
N GLY A 22 -10.66 9.84 -13.84
CA GLY A 22 -9.67 8.89 -14.34
C GLY A 22 -8.33 9.55 -14.71
N ARG A 23 -8.36 10.75 -15.30
CA ARG A 23 -7.15 11.53 -15.64
C ARG A 23 -6.30 11.87 -14.41
N ILE A 24 -6.93 12.00 -13.24
CA ILE A 24 -6.25 12.37 -11.98
C ILE A 24 -5.84 11.11 -11.21
N PHE A 25 -6.71 10.12 -11.11
CA PHE A 25 -6.48 8.93 -10.29
C PHE A 25 -5.59 7.89 -10.97
N ALA A 26 -5.58 7.79 -12.30
CA ALA A 26 -4.79 6.79 -12.99
C ALA A 26 -3.27 7.01 -12.84
N PRO A 27 -2.69 8.21 -13.09
CA PRO A 27 -1.25 8.43 -12.90
C PRO A 27 -0.79 8.27 -11.44
N ARG A 28 -1.70 8.57 -10.51
CA ARG A 28 -1.49 8.46 -9.06
C ARG A 28 -1.72 7.03 -8.52
N GLY A 29 -2.29 6.12 -9.32
CA GLY A 29 -2.62 4.76 -8.90
C GLY A 29 -3.65 4.70 -7.77
N LYS A 30 -4.51 5.72 -7.65
CA LYS A 30 -5.52 5.86 -6.58
C LYS A 30 -6.95 5.59 -7.10
N MET A 31 -7.11 4.68 -8.06
CA MET A 31 -8.44 4.34 -8.58
C MET A 31 -9.34 3.80 -7.47
N PRO A 32 -10.61 4.24 -7.39
CA PRO A 32 -11.54 3.73 -6.39
C PRO A 32 -11.81 2.24 -6.57
N LYS A 33 -11.99 1.53 -5.46
CA LYS A 33 -12.42 0.14 -5.47
C LYS A 33 -13.96 0.09 -5.46
N PRO A 34 -14.59 -0.73 -6.32
CA PRO A 34 -16.04 -0.88 -6.32
C PRO A 34 -16.49 -1.62 -5.06
N ILE A 35 -17.52 -1.10 -4.41
CA ILE A 35 -18.20 -1.76 -3.29
C ILE A 35 -19.40 -2.55 -3.84
N PRO A 36 -19.49 -3.86 -3.56
CA PRO A 36 -20.71 -4.64 -3.81
C PRO A 36 -21.87 -4.13 -2.94
N PRO A 37 -23.13 -4.17 -3.41
CA PRO A 37 -24.28 -3.66 -2.67
C PRO A 37 -24.47 -4.29 -1.28
N ASP A 38 -24.14 -5.58 -1.14
CA ASP A 38 -24.33 -6.36 0.09
C ASP A 38 -23.12 -6.32 1.05
N ALA A 39 -22.08 -5.56 0.73
CA ALA A 39 -20.84 -5.58 1.50
C ALA A 39 -20.91 -4.66 2.73
N ASP A 40 -20.37 -5.14 3.87
CA ASP A 40 -20.19 -4.30 5.06
C ASP A 40 -19.10 -3.23 4.81
N ILE A 41 -19.57 -2.00 4.63
CA ILE A 41 -18.73 -0.83 4.39
C ILE A 41 -17.81 -0.55 5.59
N ALA A 42 -18.29 -0.77 6.82
CA ALA A 42 -17.52 -0.46 8.03
C ALA A 42 -16.29 -1.36 8.13
N ALA A 43 -16.47 -2.67 7.93
CA ALA A 43 -15.37 -3.64 7.89
C ALA A 43 -14.36 -3.34 6.76
N LEU A 44 -14.85 -2.98 5.57
CA LEU A 44 -13.99 -2.61 4.43
C LEU A 44 -13.15 -1.36 4.74
N VAL A 45 -13.75 -0.34 5.34
CA VAL A 45 -13.06 0.90 5.72
C VAL A 45 -12.01 0.62 6.79
N ALA A 46 -12.34 -0.14 7.83
CA ALA A 46 -11.40 -0.51 8.88
C ALA A 46 -10.17 -1.26 8.31
N LYS A 47 -10.41 -2.20 7.40
CA LYS A 47 -9.33 -2.92 6.71
C LYS A 47 -8.45 -2.00 5.88
N LEU A 48 -9.04 -1.07 5.13
CA LEU A 48 -8.28 -0.15 4.27
C LEU A 48 -7.49 0.89 5.06
N ARG A 49 -7.95 1.30 6.25
CA ARG A 49 -7.20 2.19 7.15
C ARG A 49 -5.89 1.58 7.62
N ASN A 50 -5.87 0.28 7.88
CA ASN A 50 -4.68 -0.44 8.33
C ASN A 50 -3.86 -1.03 7.17
N SER A 51 -4.24 -0.75 5.92
CA SER A 51 -3.55 -1.27 4.74
C SER A 51 -2.66 -0.20 4.12
N ILE A 52 -1.46 -0.60 3.71
CA ILE A 52 -0.59 0.23 2.87
C ILE A 52 -0.62 -0.25 1.41
N ARG A 53 -0.40 0.68 0.47
CA ARG A 53 -0.27 0.33 -0.95
C ARG A 53 1.20 0.22 -1.32
N VAL A 54 1.61 -0.96 -1.77
CA VAL A 54 2.94 -1.20 -2.36
C VAL A 54 2.79 -1.29 -3.87
N ARG A 55 3.59 -0.52 -4.61
CA ARG A 55 3.63 -0.53 -6.09
C ARG A 55 5.05 -0.27 -6.57
N SER A 56 5.56 -1.15 -7.42
CA SER A 56 6.69 -0.84 -8.30
C SER A 56 6.16 -0.13 -9.54
N LYS A 57 6.80 0.98 -9.94
CA LYS A 57 6.55 1.63 -11.24
C LYS A 57 7.63 1.17 -12.23
N ASP A 58 8.42 2.10 -12.74
CA ASP A 58 9.42 1.88 -13.78
C ASP A 58 10.72 1.27 -13.25
N ARG A 59 10.93 1.31 -11.92
CA ARG A 59 12.13 0.78 -11.27
C ARG A 59 11.79 -0.50 -10.49
N PRO A 60 12.74 -1.45 -10.39
CA PRO A 60 12.61 -2.66 -9.57
C PRO A 60 12.86 -2.35 -8.08
N THR A 61 12.29 -1.24 -7.59
CA THR A 61 12.36 -0.81 -6.20
C THR A 61 10.99 -0.34 -5.76
N PHE A 62 10.69 -0.55 -4.48
CA PHE A 62 9.49 -0.05 -3.85
C PHE A 62 9.85 0.53 -2.48
N HIS A 63 9.01 1.45 -2.02
CA HIS A 63 9.14 2.07 -0.71
C HIS A 63 7.77 2.03 -0.05
N CYS A 64 7.74 1.71 1.23
CA CYS A 64 6.51 1.61 1.99
C CYS A 64 6.72 2.09 3.43
N PHE A 65 5.65 2.64 4.01
CA PHE A 65 5.61 2.95 5.43
C PHE A 65 5.30 1.69 6.21
N VAL A 66 6.08 1.42 7.27
CA VAL A 66 5.94 0.23 8.11
C VAL A 66 5.50 0.56 9.54
N GLY A 67 5.52 1.84 9.92
CA GLY A 67 5.15 2.28 11.26
C GLY A 67 5.40 3.77 11.47
N ARG A 68 5.24 4.21 12.71
CA ARG A 68 5.61 5.54 13.21
C ARG A 68 6.66 5.41 14.30
N GLU A 69 7.35 6.50 14.59
CA GLU A 69 8.37 6.55 15.66
C GLU A 69 7.77 6.25 17.04
N ASP A 70 6.51 6.60 17.25
CA ASP A 70 5.77 6.41 18.49
C ASP A 70 5.46 4.92 18.80
N MET A 71 5.68 4.02 17.84
CA MET A 71 5.40 2.58 17.98
C MET A 71 6.58 1.83 18.61
N GLY A 72 6.28 0.72 19.30
CA GLY A 72 7.32 -0.14 19.84
C GLY A 72 8.20 -0.77 18.75
N PRO A 73 9.50 -1.00 19.01
CA PRO A 73 10.39 -1.60 18.03
C PRO A 73 9.95 -3.01 17.62
N ASP A 74 9.36 -3.77 18.53
CA ASP A 74 8.84 -5.13 18.26
C ASP A 74 7.66 -5.09 17.28
N ASP A 75 6.70 -4.17 17.48
CA ASP A 75 5.56 -3.99 16.58
C ASP A 75 6.02 -3.57 15.17
N ILE A 76 7.05 -2.72 15.09
CA ILE A 76 7.62 -2.29 13.81
C ILE A 76 8.31 -3.48 13.12
N ALA A 77 9.03 -4.31 13.85
CA ALA A 77 9.68 -5.50 13.31
C ALA A 77 8.64 -6.50 12.76
N GLU A 78 7.56 -6.74 13.50
CA GLU A 78 6.45 -7.59 13.06
C GLU A 78 5.80 -7.04 11.77
N ASN A 79 5.57 -5.73 11.71
CA ASN A 79 5.04 -5.08 10.50
C ASN A 79 5.99 -5.22 9.29
N ILE A 80 7.31 -5.07 9.50
CA ILE A 80 8.30 -5.26 8.44
C ILE A 80 8.27 -6.71 7.93
N GLU A 81 8.21 -7.68 8.84
CA GLU A 81 8.14 -9.09 8.48
C GLU A 81 6.86 -9.40 7.70
N ALA A 82 5.71 -8.91 8.15
CA ALA A 82 4.43 -9.09 7.47
C ALA A 82 4.46 -8.53 6.03
N VAL A 83 5.10 -7.37 5.84
CA VAL A 83 5.29 -6.77 4.51
C VAL A 83 6.23 -7.63 3.65
N LEU A 84 7.36 -8.08 4.19
CA LEU A 84 8.31 -8.93 3.47
C LEU A 84 7.68 -10.26 3.04
N GLN A 85 7.00 -10.96 3.94
CA GLN A 85 6.30 -12.21 3.63
C GLN A 85 5.25 -12.02 2.53
N ARG A 86 4.49 -10.92 2.59
CA ARG A 86 3.49 -10.60 1.57
C ARG A 86 4.10 -10.36 0.19
N ILE A 87 5.29 -9.76 0.15
CA ILE A 87 6.03 -9.47 -1.07
C ILE A 87 6.63 -10.77 -1.62
N GLU A 88 7.29 -11.56 -0.79
CA GLU A 88 7.84 -12.86 -1.19
C GLU A 88 6.78 -13.77 -1.80
N ALA A 89 5.57 -13.81 -1.22
CA ALA A 89 4.44 -14.58 -1.75
C ALA A 89 3.93 -14.08 -3.12
N ARG A 90 4.25 -12.84 -3.51
CA ARG A 90 3.86 -12.25 -4.80
C ARG A 90 4.93 -12.36 -5.87
N LEU A 91 6.20 -12.54 -5.51
CA LEU A 91 7.28 -12.71 -6.48
C LEU A 91 7.46 -14.19 -6.84
N GLU A 92 7.58 -14.49 -8.13
CA GLU A 92 7.72 -15.87 -8.64
C GLU A 92 8.94 -16.62 -8.10
N ARG A 93 10.02 -15.89 -7.75
CA ARG A 93 11.24 -16.45 -7.16
C ARG A 93 11.43 -16.05 -5.68
N GLY A 94 10.38 -15.49 -5.07
CA GLY A 94 10.38 -15.08 -3.66
C GLY A 94 11.58 -14.22 -3.27
N ARG A 95 12.25 -14.61 -2.18
CA ARG A 95 13.37 -13.89 -1.57
C ARG A 95 14.60 -13.75 -2.48
N MET A 96 14.79 -14.65 -3.45
CA MET A 96 15.93 -14.60 -4.37
C MET A 96 15.89 -13.39 -5.31
N ASN A 97 14.72 -12.77 -5.50
CA ASN A 97 14.58 -11.55 -6.28
C ASN A 97 14.86 -10.27 -5.46
N ILE A 98 15.05 -10.38 -4.14
CA ILE A 98 15.31 -9.24 -3.25
C ILE A 98 16.81 -9.14 -3.00
N LYS A 99 17.46 -8.15 -3.61
CA LYS A 99 18.91 -7.93 -3.46
C LYS A 99 19.29 -7.35 -2.09
N SER A 100 18.50 -6.39 -1.60
CA SER A 100 18.78 -5.69 -0.36
C SER A 100 17.53 -5.01 0.18
N ALA A 101 17.40 -4.91 1.49
CA ALA A 101 16.33 -4.18 2.16
C ALA A 101 16.91 -3.13 3.12
N HIS A 102 16.31 -1.94 3.11
CA HIS A 102 16.78 -0.79 3.84
C HIS A 102 15.63 -0.18 4.64
N VAL A 103 15.87 0.14 5.91
CA VAL A 103 14.92 0.82 6.79
C VAL A 103 15.52 2.15 7.21
N SER A 104 14.77 3.22 7.05
CA SER A 104 15.16 4.57 7.44
C SER A 104 13.99 5.28 8.08
N THR A 105 14.25 6.14 9.05
CA THR A 105 13.27 7.13 9.49
C THR A 105 13.17 8.26 8.46
N THR A 106 12.14 9.09 8.54
CA THR A 106 11.88 10.14 7.54
C THR A 106 13.07 11.10 7.36
N MET A 107 13.83 11.37 8.43
CA MET A 107 14.97 12.29 8.43
C MET A 107 16.30 11.62 8.84
N GLY A 108 16.30 10.32 9.10
CA GLY A 108 17.47 9.60 9.61
C GLY A 108 18.27 8.88 8.54
N SER A 109 19.44 8.39 8.96
CA SER A 109 20.28 7.53 8.14
C SER A 109 19.61 6.18 7.87
N SER A 110 19.86 5.63 6.69
CA SER A 110 19.35 4.31 6.30
C SER A 110 20.17 3.18 6.93
N ALA A 111 19.48 2.26 7.61
CA ALA A 111 20.05 1.01 8.09
C ALA A 111 19.73 -0.12 7.09
N ARG A 112 20.73 -0.93 6.75
CA ARG A 112 20.52 -2.13 5.92
C ARG A 112 20.03 -3.26 6.82
N VAL A 113 18.96 -3.94 6.39
CA VAL A 113 18.35 -5.08 7.08
C VAL A 113 18.63 -6.40 6.34
N ILE A 114 18.73 -6.34 5.00
CA ILE A 114 19.10 -7.47 4.12
C ILE A 114 20.16 -6.99 3.13
#